data_AF-F3B3C9-F1
#
_entry.id   AF-F3B3C9-F1
#
_cell.length_a   1.000
_cell.length_b   1.000
_cell.length_c   1.000
_cell.angle_alpha   90.00
_cell.angle_beta   90.00
_cell.angle_gamma   90.00
#
_symmetry.space_group_name_H-M   'P 1'
#
loop_
_entity.id
_entity.type
_entity.pdbx_description
1 polymer ?
#
loop_
_entity_poly.entity_id
_entity_poly.type
_entity_poly.pdbx_seq_one_letter_code
_entity_poly.pdbx_strand_id
1 'polypeptide(L)'
;MYGLFYSAIDIALVLRDMNLGCREENKILDLIWNNDVALLSESYRENKRKFILDTYHWLHYIFDKEAIDMELTAIQRDFEHTNKTLQINQLSSELSDFDLFFKSARIKMLYGGSDYVRIKLRTLLNKYGYKRRSPLIIQYIRSCMDFYKLEVNRRGGIPCSIDNVRLDEMLIFRVIS
;
A
#
# COMPACT_ATOMS: atom_id res chain seq x y z
N MET A 1 -2.32 2.09 16.69
CA MET A 1 -2.87 1.99 15.32
C MET A 1 -1.69 1.73 14.41
N TYR A 2 -1.25 0.47 14.35
CA TYR A 2 -0.04 0.08 13.61
C TYR A 2 -0.42 -0.13 12.14
N GLY A 3 0.40 0.35 11.20
CA GLY A 3 0.23 0.11 9.76
C GLY A 3 -0.12 1.34 8.90
N LEU A 4 -0.82 2.36 9.42
CA LEU A 4 -1.40 3.42 8.56
C LEU A 4 -0.39 4.40 7.94
N PHE A 5 0.79 4.58 8.52
CA PHE A 5 1.79 5.44 7.93
C PHE A 5 2.46 4.74 6.75
N TYR A 6 2.81 5.51 5.71
CA TYR A 6 3.51 4.96 4.57
C TYR A 6 4.92 4.54 4.96
N SER A 7 5.23 3.27 4.77
CA SER A 7 6.59 2.75 4.75
C SER A 7 7.18 2.88 3.35
N ALA A 8 8.50 2.72 3.22
CA ALA A 8 9.15 2.72 1.91
C ALA A 8 8.66 1.57 1.01
N ILE A 9 8.34 0.41 1.59
CA ILE A 9 7.83 -0.75 0.85
C ILE A 9 6.40 -0.51 0.34
N ASP A 10 5.55 0.15 1.12
CA ASP A 10 4.21 0.55 0.68
C ASP A 10 4.28 1.41 -0.59
N ILE A 11 5.13 2.45 -0.56
CA ILE A 11 5.29 3.35 -1.69
C ILE A 11 5.85 2.61 -2.90
N ALA A 12 6.84 1.73 -2.70
CA ALA A 12 7.40 0.92 -3.78
C ALA A 12 6.35 0.03 -4.45
N LEU A 13 5.49 -0.63 -3.68
CA LEU A 13 4.38 -1.45 -4.22
C LEU A 13 3.41 -0.61 -5.02
N VAL A 14 3.07 0.59 -4.53
CA VAL A 14 2.17 1.49 -5.22
C VAL A 14 2.77 2.00 -6.53
N LEU A 15 4.04 2.39 -6.54
CA LEU A 15 4.75 2.83 -7.76
C LEU A 15 4.83 1.72 -8.80
N ARG A 16 5.20 0.50 -8.39
CA ARG A 16 5.19 -0.68 -9.26
C ARG A 16 3.81 -0.91 -9.88
N ASP A 17 2.75 -0.84 -9.07
CA ASP A 17 1.38 -1.03 -9.55
C ASP A 17 0.90 0.09 -10.50
N MET A 18 1.54 1.26 -10.48
CA MET A 18 1.26 2.34 -11.43
C MET A 18 2.01 2.17 -12.76
N ASN A 19 3.05 1.32 -12.81
CA ASN A 19 3.86 1.01 -13.99
C ASN A 19 4.36 2.29 -14.71
N LEU A 20 4.99 3.17 -13.94
CA LEU A 20 5.47 4.48 -14.39
C LEU A 20 6.91 4.41 -14.90
N GLY A 21 7.33 5.43 -15.66
CA GLY A 21 8.75 5.60 -15.99
C GLY A 21 9.55 6.20 -14.82
N CYS A 22 10.87 5.97 -14.76
CA CYS A 22 11.72 6.43 -13.65
C CYS A 22 11.63 7.95 -13.34
N ARG A 23 11.35 8.78 -14.36
CA ARG A 23 11.16 10.23 -14.19
C ARG A 23 9.86 10.56 -13.47
N GLU A 24 8.80 9.84 -13.78
CA GLU A 24 7.49 10.01 -13.15
C GLU A 24 7.51 9.48 -11.73
N GLU A 25 8.14 8.34 -11.47
CA GLU A 25 8.35 7.80 -10.12
C GLU A 25 9.05 8.81 -9.21
N ASN A 26 10.19 9.37 -9.65
CA ASN A 26 10.90 10.40 -8.88
C ASN A 26 10.02 11.62 -8.59
N LYS A 27 9.27 12.07 -9.59
CA LYS A 27 8.34 13.19 -9.43
C LYS A 27 7.27 12.89 -8.38
N ILE A 28 6.72 11.67 -8.37
CA ILE A 28 5.73 11.25 -7.37
C ILE A 28 6.38 11.19 -5.98
N LEU A 29 7.59 10.64 -5.84
CA LEU A 29 8.31 10.62 -4.55
C LEU A 29 8.54 12.03 -4.01
N ASP A 30 8.93 12.97 -4.87
CA ASP A 30 9.09 14.38 -4.51
C ASP A 30 7.76 15.00 -4.05
N LEU A 31 6.67 14.72 -4.76
CA LEU A 31 5.33 15.22 -4.41
C LEU A 31 4.81 14.64 -3.10
N ILE A 32 5.01 13.34 -2.86
CA ILE A 32 4.65 12.69 -1.59
C ILE A 32 5.44 13.31 -0.45
N TRP A 33 6.75 13.47 -0.62
CA TRP A 33 7.59 14.10 0.40
C TRP A 33 7.16 15.53 0.71
N ASN A 34 6.88 16.34 -0.30
CA ASN A 34 6.58 17.75 -0.11
C ASN A 34 5.19 18.00 0.50
N ASN A 35 4.21 17.13 0.21
CA ASN A 35 2.80 17.36 0.58
C ASN A 35 2.31 16.44 1.70
N ASP A 36 2.86 15.23 1.81
CA ASP A 36 2.35 14.15 2.68
C ASP A 36 3.42 13.63 3.67
N VAL A 37 4.46 14.42 3.98
CA VAL A 37 5.53 14.01 4.91
C VAL A 37 5.00 13.50 6.25
N ALA A 38 3.92 14.10 6.76
CA ALA A 38 3.29 13.70 8.02
C ALA A 38 2.67 12.29 7.98
N LEU A 39 2.31 11.81 6.78
CA LEU A 39 1.76 10.47 6.56
C LEU A 39 2.86 9.43 6.31
N LEU A 40 4.12 9.84 6.14
CA LEU A 40 5.24 8.91 6.11
C LEU A 40 5.54 8.36 7.51
N SER A 41 6.16 7.18 7.55
CA SER A 41 6.70 6.62 8.79
C SER A 41 7.70 7.59 9.41
N GLU A 42 7.76 7.63 10.75
CA GLU A 42 8.55 8.61 11.51
C GLU A 42 10.02 8.66 11.07
N SER A 43 10.61 7.50 10.78
CA SER A 43 11.98 7.34 10.30
C SER A 43 12.30 8.06 9.00
N TYR A 44 11.26 8.41 8.23
CA TYR A 44 11.40 9.09 6.97
C TYR A 44 11.22 10.58 7.09
N ARG A 45 10.37 11.10 7.99
CA ARG A 45 9.85 12.49 7.97
C ARG A 45 10.89 13.62 7.95
N GLU A 46 12.10 13.36 8.43
CA GLU A 46 13.19 14.35 8.48
C GLU A 46 14.27 14.12 7.40
N ASN A 47 14.26 12.96 6.74
CA ASN A 47 15.30 12.56 5.79
C ASN A 47 14.73 12.09 4.46
N LYS A 48 14.55 13.05 3.54
CA LYS A 48 14.10 12.80 2.16
C LYS A 48 14.99 11.81 1.43
N ARG A 49 16.31 11.92 1.60
CA ARG A 49 17.28 11.05 0.91
C ARG A 49 17.09 9.61 1.33
N LYS A 50 16.92 9.35 2.63
CA LYS A 50 16.64 8.02 3.17
C LYS A 50 15.33 7.47 2.62
N PHE A 51 14.28 8.27 2.61
CA PHE A 51 12.98 7.89 2.03
C PHE A 51 13.10 7.43 0.57
N ILE A 52 13.77 8.23 -0.27
CA ILE A 52 13.94 7.93 -1.70
C ILE A 52 14.77 6.66 -1.89
N LEU A 53 15.92 6.55 -1.19
CA LEU A 53 16.82 5.40 -1.34
C LEU A 53 16.16 4.10 -0.88
N ASP A 54 15.50 4.10 0.27
CA ASP A 54 14.82 2.91 0.78
C ASP A 54 13.67 2.51 -0.15
N THR A 55 12.93 3.49 -0.70
CA THR A 55 11.83 3.19 -1.64
C THR A 55 12.35 2.56 -2.93
N TYR A 56 13.44 3.09 -3.49
CA TYR A 56 14.07 2.48 -4.68
C TYR A 56 14.65 1.11 -4.38
N HIS A 57 15.28 0.92 -3.22
CA HIS A 57 15.75 -0.38 -2.78
C HIS A 57 14.62 -1.42 -2.80
N TRP A 58 13.47 -1.08 -2.20
CA TRP A 58 12.29 -1.95 -2.23
C TRP A 58 11.74 -2.14 -3.63
N LEU A 59 11.67 -1.10 -4.45
CA LEU A 59 11.16 -1.19 -5.82
C LEU A 59 11.99 -2.18 -6.64
N HIS A 60 13.32 -2.06 -6.62
CA HIS A 60 14.23 -3.00 -7.28
C HIS A 60 14.09 -4.41 -6.71
N TYR A 61 14.07 -4.55 -5.38
CA TYR A 61 13.88 -5.86 -4.74
C TYR A 61 12.57 -6.53 -5.19
N ILE A 62 11.48 -5.78 -5.31
CA ILE A 62 10.18 -6.31 -5.75
C ILE A 62 10.20 -6.70 -7.23
N PHE A 63 10.87 -5.92 -8.10
CA PHE A 63 11.01 -6.24 -9.53
C PHE A 63 11.80 -7.52 -9.75
N ASP A 64 12.91 -7.68 -9.04
CA ASP A 64 13.83 -8.82 -9.19
C ASP A 64 13.53 -9.93 -8.18
N LYS A 65 12.36 -9.91 -7.52
CA LYS A 65 12.05 -10.75 -6.36
C LYS A 65 12.31 -12.23 -6.59
N GLU A 66 11.95 -12.77 -7.76
CA GLU A 66 12.19 -14.18 -8.06
C GLU A 66 13.69 -14.51 -8.17
N ALA A 67 14.46 -13.66 -8.84
CA ALA A 67 15.91 -13.82 -8.98
C ALA A 67 16.62 -13.65 -7.62
N ILE A 68 16.25 -12.61 -6.87
CA ILE A 68 16.84 -12.33 -5.56
C ILE A 68 16.46 -13.39 -4.54
N ASP A 69 15.19 -13.85 -4.50
CA ASP A 69 14.78 -14.92 -3.59
C ASP A 69 15.52 -16.23 -3.88
N MET A 70 15.79 -16.54 -5.16
CA MET A 70 16.62 -17.69 -5.54
C MET A 70 18.06 -17.53 -5.05
N GLU A 71 18.69 -16.36 -5.23
CA GLU A 71 20.04 -16.09 -4.73
C GLU A 71 20.11 -16.14 -3.19
N LEU A 72 19.14 -15.53 -2.51
CA LEU A 72 19.04 -15.59 -1.05
C LEU A 72 18.86 -17.02 -0.55
N THR A 73 18.06 -17.83 -1.25
CA THR A 73 17.89 -19.25 -0.93
C THR A 73 19.20 -20.02 -1.13
N ALA A 74 19.96 -19.72 -2.19
CA ALA A 74 21.27 -20.34 -2.44
C ALA A 74 22.27 -19.97 -1.34
N ILE A 75 22.34 -18.69 -0.98
CA ILE A 75 23.17 -18.18 0.13
C ILE A 75 22.75 -18.85 1.45
N GLN A 76 21.46 -19.01 1.73
CA GLN A 76 20.99 -19.71 2.93
C GLN A 76 21.53 -21.15 2.99
N ARG A 77 21.47 -21.90 1.90
CA ARG A 77 22.02 -23.27 1.85
C ARG A 77 23.52 -23.29 2.13
N ASP A 78 24.27 -22.34 1.57
CA ASP A 78 25.71 -22.23 1.81
C ASP A 78 26.05 -21.87 3.26
N PHE A 79 25.23 -21.05 3.91
CA PHE A 79 25.36 -20.67 5.33
C PHE A 79 24.97 -21.82 6.28
N GLU A 80 23.97 -22.62 5.93
CA GLU A 80 23.61 -23.86 6.65
C GLU A 80 24.80 -24.85 6.67
N HIS A 81 25.57 -24.93 5.58
CA HIS A 81 26.81 -25.72 5.53
C HIS A 81 27.93 -25.19 6.44
N THR A 82 27.83 -23.93 6.91
CA THR A 82 28.82 -23.31 7.81
C THR A 82 28.35 -23.16 9.27
N ASN A 83 27.24 -23.81 9.67
CA ASN A 83 26.61 -23.67 11.00
C ASN A 83 26.28 -22.21 11.39
N LYS A 84 26.01 -21.35 10.39
CA LYS A 84 25.60 -19.97 10.61
C LYS A 84 24.19 -19.79 10.09
N THR A 85 23.27 -19.30 10.92
CA THR A 85 21.90 -18.99 10.49
C THR A 85 21.78 -17.54 10.02
N LEU A 86 21.38 -17.35 8.77
CA LEU A 86 20.90 -16.06 8.27
C LEU A 86 19.43 -15.88 8.66
N GLN A 87 19.12 -14.87 9.47
CA GLN A 87 17.75 -14.44 9.73
C GLN A 87 17.25 -13.67 8.51
N ILE A 88 16.62 -14.37 7.57
CA ILE A 88 15.95 -13.75 6.43
C ILE A 88 14.46 -13.79 6.73
N ASN A 89 13.90 -12.63 7.10
CA ASN A 89 12.44 -12.49 7.20
C ASN A 89 11.85 -12.71 5.80
N GLN A 90 11.10 -13.79 5.61
CA GLN A 90 10.37 -14.06 4.38
C GLN A 90 9.25 -13.02 4.24
N LEU A 91 9.57 -11.92 3.56
CA LEU A 91 8.76 -10.72 3.36
C LEU A 91 7.37 -10.99 2.73
N SER A 92 7.21 -12.15 2.08
CA SER A 92 5.95 -12.54 1.44
C SER A 92 4.76 -12.65 2.40
N SER A 93 5.01 -12.95 3.70
CA SER A 93 3.97 -13.01 4.72
C SER A 93 3.70 -11.67 5.42
N GLU A 94 4.69 -10.77 5.44
CA GLU A 94 4.59 -9.42 6.02
C GLU A 94 3.96 -8.41 5.05
N LEU A 95 3.95 -8.71 3.75
CA LEU A 95 3.33 -7.87 2.71
C LEU A 95 1.79 -7.85 2.73
N SER A 96 1.17 -8.63 3.62
CA SER A 96 -0.28 -8.62 3.85
C SER A 96 -0.70 -7.40 4.66
N ASP A 97 -0.27 -6.21 4.23
CA ASP A 97 -0.71 -4.98 4.84
C ASP A 97 -2.16 -4.73 4.44
N PHE A 98 -3.02 -4.89 5.45
CA PHE A 98 -4.44 -4.65 5.33
C PHE A 98 -4.65 -3.27 4.64
N ASP A 99 -3.98 -2.20 5.04
CA ASP A 99 -4.22 -0.86 4.53
C ASP A 99 -3.63 -0.56 3.13
N LEU A 100 -2.90 -1.49 2.49
CA LEU A 100 -2.27 -1.24 1.19
C LEU A 100 -3.27 -0.77 0.13
N PHE A 101 -4.53 -1.24 0.20
CA PHE A 101 -5.58 -0.72 -0.70
C PHE A 101 -5.79 0.78 -0.53
N PHE A 102 -5.93 1.27 0.70
CA PHE A 102 -6.22 2.68 0.97
C PHE A 102 -5.00 3.57 0.72
N LYS A 103 -3.80 3.08 1.08
CA LYS A 103 -2.53 3.70 0.74
C LYS A 103 -2.40 3.89 -0.77
N SER A 104 -2.57 2.80 -1.53
CA SER A 104 -2.52 2.80 -2.99
C SER A 104 -3.59 3.71 -3.59
N ALA A 105 -4.82 3.65 -3.08
CA ALA A 105 -5.91 4.46 -3.59
C ALA A 105 -5.58 5.95 -3.46
N ARG A 106 -5.16 6.41 -2.28
CA ARG A 106 -4.91 7.82 -2.04
C ARG A 106 -3.78 8.36 -2.91
N ILE A 107 -2.65 7.65 -3.00
CA ILE A 107 -1.51 8.08 -3.83
C ILE A 107 -1.90 8.10 -5.31
N LYS A 108 -2.63 7.08 -5.79
CA LYS A 108 -3.15 7.06 -7.18
C LYS A 108 -4.07 8.24 -7.46
N MET A 109 -4.87 8.65 -6.48
CA MET A 109 -5.77 9.79 -6.63
C MET A 109 -5.07 11.14 -6.61
N LEU A 110 -4.05 11.32 -5.77
CA LEU A 110 -3.35 12.60 -5.70
C LEU A 110 -2.26 12.76 -6.77
N TYR A 111 -1.58 11.68 -7.13
CA TYR A 111 -0.34 11.75 -7.92
C TYR A 111 -0.36 10.85 -9.16
N GLY A 112 -1.26 9.87 -9.23
CA GLY A 112 -1.38 8.93 -10.34
C GLY A 112 -2.36 9.36 -11.44
N GLY A 113 -2.96 10.56 -11.35
CA GLY A 113 -3.83 11.12 -12.39
C GLY A 113 -5.24 10.53 -12.47
N SER A 114 -5.67 9.75 -11.47
CA SER A 114 -7.01 9.16 -11.44
C SER A 114 -7.86 9.79 -10.34
N ASP A 115 -8.91 10.53 -10.66
CA ASP A 115 -9.69 11.25 -9.63
C ASP A 115 -10.49 10.35 -8.67
N TYR A 116 -10.55 9.03 -8.91
CA TYR A 116 -11.29 8.09 -8.09
C TYR A 116 -10.78 6.65 -8.22
N VAL A 117 -11.01 5.83 -7.19
CA VAL A 117 -10.78 4.38 -7.25
C VAL A 117 -12.09 3.64 -7.05
N ARG A 118 -12.35 2.65 -7.91
CA ARG A 118 -13.58 1.85 -7.87
C ARG A 118 -13.31 0.40 -7.49
N ILE A 119 -14.10 -0.15 -6.56
CA ILE A 119 -13.99 -1.55 -6.12
C ILE A 119 -15.34 -2.06 -5.64
N LYS A 120 -15.65 -3.35 -5.88
CA LYS A 120 -16.81 -3.99 -5.24
C LYS A 120 -16.51 -4.21 -3.76
N LEU A 121 -17.50 -4.03 -2.88
CA LEU A 121 -17.28 -4.30 -1.45
C LEU A 121 -16.82 -5.75 -1.20
N ARG A 122 -17.36 -6.73 -1.92
CA ARG A 122 -16.91 -8.13 -1.85
C ARG A 122 -15.42 -8.26 -2.15
N THR A 123 -14.94 -7.61 -3.21
CA THR A 123 -13.52 -7.65 -3.60
C THR A 123 -12.67 -6.97 -2.53
N LEU A 124 -13.12 -5.85 -1.99
CA LEU A 124 -12.43 -5.16 -0.90
C LEU A 124 -12.30 -6.08 0.33
N LEU A 125 -13.41 -6.67 0.80
CA LEU A 125 -13.40 -7.59 1.94
C LEU A 125 -12.50 -8.82 1.71
N ASN A 126 -12.53 -9.39 0.49
CA ASN A 126 -11.70 -10.53 0.14
C ASN A 126 -10.19 -10.22 0.24
N LYS A 127 -9.76 -8.99 -0.07
CA LYS A 127 -8.34 -8.58 0.11
C LYS A 127 -7.89 -8.68 1.56
N TYR A 128 -8.83 -8.57 2.50
CA TYR A 128 -8.59 -8.67 3.93
C TYR A 128 -8.90 -10.06 4.51
N GLY A 129 -9.20 -11.05 3.66
CA GLY A 129 -9.58 -12.40 4.09
C GLY A 129 -11.03 -12.53 4.59
N TYR A 130 -11.87 -11.51 4.41
CA TYR A 130 -13.26 -11.52 4.86
C TYR A 130 -14.23 -11.88 3.73
N LYS A 131 -15.10 -12.87 3.95
CA LYS A 131 -16.20 -13.21 3.03
C LYS A 131 -17.48 -12.40 3.27
N ARG A 132 -17.65 -11.87 4.49
CA ARG A 132 -18.83 -11.14 4.97
C ARG A 132 -18.39 -9.92 5.76
N ARG A 133 -19.31 -8.97 5.98
CA ARG A 133 -19.07 -7.83 6.89
C ARG A 133 -18.92 -8.36 8.32
N SER A 134 -17.92 -7.88 9.02
CA SER A 134 -17.82 -7.95 10.47
C SER A 134 -17.73 -6.52 11.03
N PRO A 135 -18.20 -6.25 12.25
CA PRO A 135 -18.04 -4.93 12.86
C PRO A 135 -16.58 -4.46 12.86
N LEU A 136 -15.63 -5.38 13.08
CA LEU A 136 -14.19 -5.12 13.11
C LEU A 136 -13.67 -4.62 11.76
N ILE A 137 -13.96 -5.31 10.65
CA ILE A 137 -13.45 -4.89 9.33
C ILE A 137 -14.10 -3.59 8.86
N ILE A 138 -15.37 -3.37 9.19
CA ILE A 138 -16.05 -2.11 8.85
C ILE A 138 -15.46 -0.95 9.64
N GLN A 139 -15.22 -1.12 10.95
CA GLN A 139 -14.56 -0.12 11.77
C GLN A 139 -13.15 0.19 11.24
N TYR A 140 -12.38 -0.84 10.89
CA TYR A 140 -11.06 -0.67 10.29
C TYR A 140 -11.10 0.12 8.98
N ILE A 141 -12.01 -0.24 8.06
CA ILE A 141 -12.19 0.48 6.80
C ILE A 141 -12.51 1.95 7.04
N ARG A 142 -13.42 2.26 7.98
CA ARG A 142 -13.75 3.65 8.35
C ARG A 142 -12.53 4.38 8.88
N SER A 143 -11.79 3.75 9.78
CA SER A 143 -10.55 4.30 10.32
C SER A 143 -9.53 4.63 9.22
N CYS A 144 -9.37 3.78 8.21
CA CYS A 144 -8.53 4.08 7.05
C CYS A 144 -9.09 5.27 6.25
N MET A 145 -10.41 5.30 6.00
CA MET A 145 -11.03 6.41 5.28
C MET A 145 -10.83 7.75 6.00
N ASP A 146 -11.03 7.79 7.31
CA ASP A 146 -10.88 9.01 8.12
C ASP A 146 -9.42 9.50 8.15
N PHE A 147 -8.48 8.56 8.23
CA PHE A 147 -7.05 8.85 8.23
C PHE A 147 -6.57 9.39 6.88
N TYR A 148 -6.96 8.73 5.79
CA TYR A 148 -6.57 9.08 4.43
C TYR A 148 -7.46 10.15 3.77
N LYS A 149 -8.44 10.69 4.50
CA LYS A 149 -9.41 11.68 4.01
C LYS A 149 -10.13 11.19 2.75
N LEU A 150 -10.71 10.00 2.86
CA LEU A 150 -11.43 9.37 1.76
C LEU A 150 -12.93 9.41 2.01
N GLU A 151 -13.69 9.78 0.98
CA GLU A 151 -15.14 9.59 0.94
C GLU A 151 -15.51 8.40 0.03
N VAL A 152 -16.72 7.86 0.21
CA VAL A 152 -17.21 6.74 -0.58
C VAL A 152 -18.63 6.99 -1.11
N ASN A 153 -18.76 6.88 -2.42
CA ASN A 153 -19.99 7.08 -3.14
C ASN A 153 -20.37 5.82 -3.93
N ARG A 154 -21.66 5.69 -4.25
CA ARG A 154 -22.16 4.76 -5.27
C ARG A 154 -22.09 5.42 -6.64
N ARG A 155 -22.36 4.61 -7.68
CA ARG A 155 -22.54 5.11 -9.04
C ARG A 155 -23.55 6.26 -9.06
N GLY A 156 -23.22 7.33 -9.77
CA GLY A 156 -24.03 8.56 -9.81
C GLY A 156 -23.67 9.57 -8.72
N GLY A 157 -22.61 9.33 -7.93
CA GLY A 157 -22.14 10.28 -6.92
C GLY A 157 -23.01 10.31 -5.67
N ILE A 158 -23.79 9.25 -5.43
CA ILE A 158 -24.69 9.17 -4.27
C ILE A 158 -23.86 8.76 -3.05
N PRO A 159 -23.79 9.57 -1.99
CA PRO A 159 -23.10 9.21 -0.76
C PRO A 159 -23.60 7.89 -0.20
N CYS A 160 -22.69 7.05 0.29
CA CYS A 160 -23.07 5.77 0.84
C CYS A 160 -22.28 5.38 2.08
N SER A 161 -22.91 4.55 2.91
CA SER A 161 -22.29 3.93 4.06
C SER A 161 -21.95 2.47 3.76
N ILE A 162 -20.71 2.07 4.07
CA ILE A 162 -20.17 0.72 3.81
C ILE A 162 -20.92 -0.36 4.61
N ASP A 163 -21.59 0.02 5.69
CA ASP A 163 -22.44 -0.85 6.50
C ASP A 163 -23.64 -1.38 5.71
N ASN A 164 -24.20 -0.55 4.83
CA ASN A 164 -25.54 -0.74 4.26
C ASN A 164 -25.52 -1.00 2.74
N VAL A 165 -24.39 -0.82 2.07
CA VAL A 165 -24.21 -1.18 0.65
C VAL A 165 -24.33 -2.69 0.46
N ARG A 166 -24.75 -3.17 -0.71
CA ARG A 166 -24.72 -4.61 -1.04
C ARG A 166 -23.28 -5.08 -1.26
N LEU A 167 -23.00 -6.38 -1.07
CA LEU A 167 -21.64 -6.91 -1.23
C LEU A 167 -21.12 -6.74 -2.66
N ASP A 168 -21.97 -6.92 -3.68
CA ASP A 168 -21.60 -6.78 -5.08
C ASP A 168 -21.72 -5.35 -5.61
N GLU A 169 -22.02 -4.39 -4.73
CA GLU A 169 -22.15 -2.99 -5.08
C GLU A 169 -20.77 -2.36 -5.30
N MET A 170 -20.68 -1.54 -6.35
CA MET A 170 -19.48 -0.78 -6.67
C MET A 170 -19.37 0.45 -5.76
N LEU A 171 -18.29 0.49 -5.01
CA LEU A 171 -17.85 1.64 -4.23
C LEU A 171 -16.91 2.49 -5.07
N ILE A 172 -17.08 3.80 -5.00
CA ILE A 172 -16.24 4.80 -5.65
C ILE A 172 -15.63 5.64 -4.54
N PHE A 173 -14.34 5.45 -4.31
CA PHE A 173 -13.55 6.23 -3.35
C PHE A 173 -12.98 7.48 -4.01
N ARG A 174 -12.95 8.58 -3.27
CA ARG A 174 -12.34 9.87 -3.66
C ARG A 174 -11.62 10.48 -2.47
N VAL A 175 -10.61 11.30 -2.74
CA VAL A 175 -10.00 12.15 -1.70
C VAL A 175 -10.91 13.34 -1.44
N ILE A 176 -11.14 13.65 -0.17
CA ILE A 176 -11.83 14.85 0.28
C ILE A 176 -10.82 16.00 0.18
N SER A 177 -11.08 16.93 -0.74
CA SER A 177 -10.30 18.16 -0.90
C SER A 177 -10.53 19.16 0.24
#